data_AF-A0AAV4PSK3-F1
#
_entry.id   AF-A0AAV4PSK3-F1
#
_cell.length_a   1.000
_cell.length_b   1.000
_cell.length_c   1.000
_cell.angle_alpha   90.00
_cell.angle_beta   90.00
_cell.angle_gamma   90.00
#
_symmetry.space_group_name_H-M   'P 1'
#
loop_
_entity.id
_entity.type
_entity.pdbx_description
1 polymer ?
#
loop_
_entity_poly.entity_id
_entity_poly.type
_entity_poly.pdbx_seq_one_letter_code
_entity_poly.pdbx_strand_id
1 'polypeptide(L)'
;MFRRLLTNEDDDDKVSSIDEEFEDSSVSEIVGGKLSFNETENASSSVDKYRSWSGISGSEISSGDSKKKFVNYTVLIKRSPGLETQPGLLERRYSDFLSLYQTLKKLYPMLLNSFPFPKKALLGNFTADIIAERSVAFQHFLAYAYSVRELRQSAELAEFLYNREIQEAHAMMKLGQFEDSAVLLENVYFIQEKILDEGHFSTYYTLCVLVACLNAVDNVAEAQKYAEMALAFAKKHEKNVLTVPLLVLAVRLWWAVGKDKKY
;
A
#
# COMPACT_ATOMS: atom_id res chain seq x y z
N MET A 1 -20.64 -30.75 33.70
CA MET A 1 -19.32 -30.82 34.34
C MET A 1 -19.00 -29.45 34.90
N PHE A 2 -18.87 -29.38 36.22
CA PHE A 2 -18.27 -28.35 37.08
C PHE A 2 -18.64 -26.87 36.94
N ARG A 3 -19.45 -26.44 37.92
CA ARG A 3 -19.59 -25.08 38.44
C ARG A 3 -19.11 -25.11 39.90
N ARG A 4 -18.06 -24.36 40.26
CA ARG A 4 -17.76 -23.82 41.61
C ARG A 4 -16.36 -23.20 41.61
N LEU A 5 -16.24 -22.03 42.23
CA LEU A 5 -15.17 -21.53 43.13
C LEU A 5 -15.68 -20.14 43.57
N LEU A 6 -16.37 -20.04 44.72
CA LEU A 6 -15.87 -19.84 46.09
C LEU A 6 -15.06 -18.55 46.27
N THR A 7 -15.62 -17.71 47.13
CA THR A 7 -15.12 -16.45 47.70
C THR A 7 -14.54 -16.67 49.10
N ASN A 8 -13.91 -15.59 49.63
CA ASN A 8 -13.62 -15.20 51.02
C ASN A 8 -12.13 -15.33 51.45
N GLU A 9 -11.47 -14.18 51.72
CA GLU A 9 -11.23 -13.49 53.03
C GLU A 9 -9.95 -14.07 53.68
N ASP A 10 -9.06 -13.39 54.42
CA ASP A 10 -8.69 -12.00 54.72
C ASP A 10 -7.34 -12.10 55.51
N ASP A 11 -6.65 -10.96 55.67
CA ASP A 11 -5.78 -10.55 56.78
C ASP A 11 -4.24 -10.81 56.87
N ASP A 12 -3.61 -9.67 57.24
CA ASP A 12 -2.45 -9.39 58.10
C ASP A 12 -1.00 -9.29 57.56
N ASP A 13 -0.64 -8.02 57.32
CA ASP A 13 0.44 -7.24 57.96
C ASP A 13 1.85 -7.83 58.16
N LYS A 14 2.82 -7.20 57.48
CA LYS A 14 4.11 -6.83 58.11
C LYS A 14 4.82 -5.71 57.35
N VAL A 15 4.91 -4.56 58.03
CA VAL A 15 5.80 -3.44 57.72
C VAL A 15 7.19 -3.75 58.27
N SER A 16 8.23 -3.61 57.44
CA SER A 16 9.57 -3.25 57.88
C SER A 16 10.30 -2.48 56.78
N SER A 17 10.53 -1.20 57.06
CA SER A 17 11.32 -0.21 56.35
C SER A 17 12.82 -0.51 56.41
N ILE A 18 13.51 -0.50 55.27
CA ILE A 18 14.92 -0.06 55.13
C ILE A 18 15.05 0.62 53.76
N ASP A 19 15.45 1.89 53.81
CA ASP A 19 15.86 2.73 52.70
C ASP A 19 17.16 2.22 52.08
N GLU A 20 17.19 2.04 50.75
CA GLU A 20 18.40 2.26 49.95
C GLU A 20 17.99 2.95 48.64
N GLU A 21 18.20 4.27 48.62
CA GLU A 21 18.36 5.05 47.40
C GLU A 21 19.52 4.48 46.58
N PHE A 22 19.24 4.03 45.36
CA PHE A 22 20.22 4.04 44.29
C PHE A 22 19.54 4.56 43.03
N GLU A 23 19.82 5.84 42.76
CA GLU A 23 19.67 6.46 41.45
C GLU A 23 20.52 5.68 40.43
N ASP A 24 19.91 5.16 39.38
CA ASP A 24 20.61 4.95 38.11
C ASP A 24 19.91 5.75 37.01
N SER A 25 20.39 6.98 36.89
CA SER A 25 20.17 7.87 35.77
C SER A 25 20.98 7.38 34.56
N SER A 26 20.29 6.92 33.53
CA SER A 26 20.64 6.91 32.09
C SER A 26 20.04 5.63 31.50
N VAL A 27 19.05 5.67 30.61
CA VAL A 27 19.20 6.08 29.21
C VAL A 27 17.86 6.68 28.75
N SER A 28 17.73 7.99 28.93
CA SER A 28 16.76 8.82 28.25
C SER A 28 17.52 9.91 27.52
N GLU A 29 17.94 9.66 26.27
CA GLU A 29 18.26 10.67 25.26
C GLU A 29 18.94 10.01 24.05
N ILE A 30 18.17 9.53 23.06
CA ILE A 30 18.48 9.74 21.63
C ILE A 30 17.15 9.67 20.84
N VAL A 31 16.27 10.67 20.98
CA VAL A 31 15.31 11.00 19.91
C VAL A 31 15.08 12.52 19.90
N GLY A 32 16.17 13.27 19.80
CA GLY A 32 16.19 14.73 19.69
C GLY A 32 16.58 15.18 18.27
N GLY A 33 15.96 14.61 17.25
CA GLY A 33 16.11 15.02 15.85
C GLY A 33 14.77 15.45 15.29
N LYS A 34 14.24 16.56 15.81
CA LYS A 34 13.02 17.18 15.28
C LYS A 34 13.32 17.62 13.85
N LEU A 35 12.90 16.84 12.86
CA LEU A 35 12.84 17.30 11.47
C LEU A 35 11.80 18.41 11.43
N SER A 36 12.28 19.65 11.59
CA SER A 36 11.52 20.86 11.30
C SER A 36 11.33 20.90 9.80
N PHE A 37 10.12 20.58 9.34
CA PHE A 37 9.67 20.97 8.03
C PHE A 37 9.46 22.48 8.08
N ASN A 38 10.26 23.23 7.35
CA ASN A 38 9.95 24.63 7.07
C ASN A 38 8.67 24.65 6.23
N GLU A 39 7.54 24.92 6.88
CA GLU A 39 6.33 25.39 6.22
C GLU A 39 6.61 26.79 5.65
N THR A 40 7.29 26.85 4.51
CA THR A 40 7.22 28.02 3.65
C THR A 40 6.01 27.85 2.73
N GLU A 41 5.00 28.65 3.06
CA GLU A 41 3.75 28.88 2.34
C GLU A 41 3.95 28.96 0.81
N ASN A 42 3.48 27.94 0.08
CA ASN A 42 2.49 28.04 -1.00
C ASN A 42 2.21 26.66 -1.63
N ALA A 43 1.79 25.68 -0.83
CA ALA A 43 1.28 24.41 -1.36
C ALA A 43 -0.26 24.45 -1.31
N SER A 44 -0.83 24.81 -2.46
CA SER A 44 -2.26 24.80 -2.77
C SER A 44 -2.96 23.52 -2.29
N SER A 45 -3.74 23.68 -1.22
CA SER A 45 -4.97 22.97 -0.81
C SER A 45 -5.03 21.43 -0.85
N SER A 46 -5.26 20.86 0.34
CA SER A 46 -6.18 19.74 0.62
C SER A 46 -5.87 18.32 0.14
N VAL A 47 -4.88 18.04 -0.71
CA VAL A 47 -4.64 16.66 -1.20
C VAL A 47 -3.66 15.86 -0.34
N ASP A 48 -2.70 16.50 0.33
CA ASP A 48 -1.60 15.80 1.01
C ASP A 48 -1.96 15.23 2.40
N LYS A 49 -3.14 15.56 2.96
CA LYS A 49 -3.54 15.14 4.31
C LYS A 49 -4.28 13.79 4.38
N TYR A 50 -4.60 13.16 3.23
CA TYR A 50 -5.60 12.09 3.16
C TYR A 50 -5.08 10.69 2.78
N ARG A 51 -3.78 10.51 2.55
CA ARG A 51 -3.20 9.22 2.15
C ARG A 51 -2.26 8.74 3.24
N SER A 52 -2.78 8.05 4.26
CA SER A 52 -1.92 7.44 5.28
C SER A 52 -1.58 6.01 4.89
N TRP A 53 -0.29 5.73 4.86
CA TRP A 53 0.29 4.39 4.75
C TRP A 53 0.02 3.68 6.08
N SER A 54 -1.19 3.17 6.26
CA SER A 54 -1.65 2.68 7.56
C SER A 54 -1.25 1.22 7.77
N GLY A 55 -0.05 1.00 8.28
CA GLY A 55 0.43 -0.32 8.71
C GLY A 55 1.30 -1.01 7.66
N ILE A 56 2.57 -1.18 8.01
CA ILE A 56 3.50 -2.08 7.30
C ILE A 56 3.79 -3.25 8.24
N SER A 57 3.35 -4.45 7.87
CA SER A 57 3.67 -5.67 8.61
C SER A 57 4.68 -6.50 7.82
N GLY A 58 5.63 -7.11 8.53
CA GLY A 58 6.58 -8.05 7.93
C GLY A 58 6.23 -9.49 8.31
N SER A 59 6.28 -10.39 7.34
CA SER A 59 6.12 -11.83 7.54
C SER A 59 7.30 -12.59 6.93
N GLU A 60 7.77 -13.63 7.64
CA GLU A 60 8.78 -14.55 7.10
C GLU A 60 8.13 -15.47 6.07
N ILE A 61 8.72 -15.55 4.88
CA ILE A 61 8.31 -16.47 3.81
C ILE A 61 9.44 -17.48 3.57
N SER A 62 9.08 -18.76 3.59
CA SER A 62 9.89 -19.85 3.07
C SER A 62 9.38 -20.27 1.69
N SER A 63 10.17 -20.09 0.62
CA SER A 63 9.80 -20.61 -0.70
C SER A 63 9.86 -22.15 -0.70
N GLY A 64 8.77 -22.81 -1.11
CA GLY A 64 8.62 -24.27 -1.09
C GLY A 64 9.72 -25.07 -1.80
N ASP A 65 10.40 -24.48 -2.78
CA ASP A 65 11.45 -25.14 -3.57
C ASP A 65 12.87 -24.56 -3.36
N SER A 66 13.07 -23.60 -2.44
CA SER A 66 14.41 -23.05 -2.19
C SER A 66 14.71 -22.87 -0.71
N LYS A 67 15.91 -23.26 -0.27
CA LYS A 67 16.43 -23.09 1.10
C LYS A 67 16.58 -21.62 1.54
N LYS A 68 16.08 -20.64 0.78
CA LYS A 68 16.26 -19.20 1.04
C LYS A 68 15.00 -18.62 1.66
N LYS A 69 15.05 -18.37 2.97
CA LYS A 69 14.05 -17.60 3.72
C LYS A 69 14.23 -16.11 3.45
N PHE A 70 13.13 -15.36 3.38
CA PHE A 70 13.15 -13.90 3.32
C PHE A 70 11.97 -13.30 4.08
N VAL A 71 12.06 -12.01 4.41
CA VAL A 71 10.93 -11.26 4.97
C VAL A 71 10.24 -10.51 3.84
N ASN A 72 8.93 -10.70 3.72
CA ASN A 72 8.07 -9.89 2.87
C ASN A 72 7.35 -8.85 3.72
N TYR A 73 7.24 -7.63 3.23
CA TYR A 73 6.55 -6.55 3.90
C TYR A 73 5.26 -6.27 3.14
N THR A 74 4.13 -6.34 3.83
CA THR A 74 2.82 -5.97 3.33
C THR A 74 2.53 -4.53 3.75
N VAL A 75 2.40 -3.64 2.78
CA VAL A 75 2.02 -2.24 2.98
C VAL A 75 0.53 -2.10 2.70
N LEU A 76 -0.22 -1.68 3.72
CA LEU A 76 -1.63 -1.35 3.59
C LEU A 76 -1.78 0.12 3.16
N ILE A 77 -2.38 0.33 2.00
CA ILE A 77 -2.66 1.65 1.44
C ILE A 77 -4.13 1.96 1.69
N LYS A 78 -4.42 3.04 2.43
CA LYS A 78 -5.77 3.47 2.80
C LYS A 78 -5.99 4.97 2.63
N ARG A 79 -7.24 5.37 2.38
CA ARG A 79 -7.69 6.76 2.57
C ARG A 79 -7.87 7.03 4.06
N SER A 80 -7.37 8.16 4.55
CA SER A 80 -7.50 8.57 5.96
C SER A 80 -8.28 9.88 6.06
N PRO A 81 -9.26 10.05 6.98
CA PRO A 81 -9.88 9.08 7.90
C PRO A 81 -11.23 8.51 7.38
N GLY A 82 -11.54 7.25 7.72
CA GLY A 82 -12.82 6.58 7.43
C GLY A 82 -12.81 5.06 7.69
N LEU A 83 -13.98 4.43 7.74
CA LEU A 83 -14.13 2.96 7.84
C LEU A 83 -13.96 2.35 6.44
N GLU A 84 -12.72 2.30 5.94
CA GLU A 84 -12.42 1.77 4.61
C GLU A 84 -12.36 0.24 4.63
N THR A 85 -13.16 -0.39 3.76
CA THR A 85 -13.32 -1.85 3.68
C THR A 85 -12.39 -2.53 2.68
N GLN A 86 -11.80 -1.78 1.74
CA GLN A 86 -10.97 -2.33 0.66
C GLN A 86 -9.62 -1.60 0.58
N PRO A 87 -8.63 -1.96 1.42
CA PRO A 87 -7.28 -1.42 1.31
C PRO A 87 -6.58 -1.91 0.03
N GLY A 88 -5.65 -1.10 -0.50
CA GLY A 88 -4.68 -1.61 -1.46
C GLY A 88 -3.56 -2.37 -0.73
N LEU A 89 -3.14 -3.51 -1.26
CA LEU A 89 -2.07 -4.34 -0.70
C LEU A 89 -0.83 -4.30 -1.58
N LEU A 90 0.28 -3.80 -1.03
CA LEU A 90 1.56 -3.79 -1.71
C LEU A 90 2.55 -4.70 -0.99
N GLU A 91 3.02 -5.74 -1.67
CA GLU A 91 3.97 -6.70 -1.12
C GLU A 91 5.37 -6.50 -1.68
N ARG A 92 6.33 -6.21 -0.81
CA ARG A 92 7.71 -5.90 -1.19
C ARG A 92 8.69 -6.44 -0.16
N ARG A 93 9.86 -6.87 -0.61
CA ARG A 93 10.96 -7.26 0.27
C ARG A 93 11.87 -6.08 0.54
N TYR A 94 12.73 -6.19 1.56
CA TYR A 94 13.77 -5.19 1.84
C TYR A 94 14.60 -4.83 0.59
N SER A 95 14.95 -5.81 -0.24
CA SER A 95 15.71 -5.58 -1.46
C SER A 95 15.00 -4.67 -2.46
N ASP A 96 13.67 -4.74 -2.51
CA ASP A 96 12.86 -3.98 -3.45
C ASP A 96 12.81 -2.51 -2.99
N PHE A 97 12.60 -2.27 -1.68
CA PHE A 97 12.71 -0.93 -1.08
C PHE A 97 14.10 -0.32 -1.25
N LEU A 98 15.15 -1.12 -1.01
CA LEU A 98 16.54 -0.65 -1.16
C LEU A 98 16.83 -0.26 -2.61
N SER A 99 16.37 -1.07 -3.58
CA SER A 99 16.53 -0.79 -5.00
C SER A 99 15.84 0.53 -5.39
N LEU A 100 14.60 0.74 -4.94
CA LEU A 100 13.88 1.99 -5.14
C LEU A 100 14.66 3.18 -4.54
N TYR A 101 15.06 3.09 -3.27
CA TYR A 101 15.82 4.15 -2.60
C TYR A 101 17.12 4.50 -3.33
N GLN A 102 17.91 3.49 -3.70
CA GLN A 102 19.18 3.71 -4.40
C GLN A 102 18.98 4.35 -5.77
N THR A 103 17.94 3.92 -6.50
CA THR A 103 17.62 4.47 -7.82
C THR A 103 17.17 5.93 -7.70
N LEU A 104 16.22 6.22 -6.80
CA LEU A 104 15.76 7.58 -6.56
C LEU A 104 16.88 8.47 -6.01
N LYS A 105 17.75 7.97 -5.13
CA LYS A 105 18.90 8.72 -4.61
C LYS A 105 19.90 9.08 -5.72
N LYS A 106 20.10 8.20 -6.68
CA LYS A 106 20.96 8.46 -7.85
C LYS A 106 20.36 9.55 -8.74
N LEU A 107 19.04 9.52 -8.96
CA LEU A 107 18.33 10.48 -9.81
C LEU A 107 18.12 11.84 -9.14
N TYR A 108 17.87 11.84 -7.83
CA TYR A 108 17.51 13.01 -7.03
C TYR A 108 18.38 13.11 -5.76
N PRO A 109 19.71 13.25 -5.90
CA PRO A 109 20.63 13.22 -4.76
C PRO A 109 20.36 14.33 -3.75
N MET A 110 19.94 15.50 -4.21
CA MET A 110 19.59 16.64 -3.33
C MET A 110 18.42 16.35 -2.40
N LEU A 111 17.51 15.45 -2.79
CA LEU A 111 16.35 15.08 -1.98
C LEU A 111 16.66 13.94 -1.00
N LEU A 112 17.53 13.00 -1.38
CA LEU A 112 17.66 11.71 -0.67
C LEU A 112 19.04 11.46 -0.05
N ASN A 113 20.03 12.34 -0.22
CA ASN A 113 21.37 12.11 0.32
C ASN A 113 21.40 11.98 1.85
N SER A 114 20.61 12.80 2.54
CA SER A 114 20.48 12.81 4.01
C SER A 114 19.34 11.94 4.53
N PHE A 115 18.54 11.32 3.66
CA PHE A 115 17.41 10.51 4.09
C PHE A 115 17.89 9.25 4.83
N PRO A 116 17.43 8.97 6.07
CA PRO A 116 17.93 7.89 6.90
C PRO A 116 17.29 6.53 6.51
N PHE A 117 17.73 5.95 5.39
CA PHE A 117 17.25 4.64 4.95
C PHE A 117 17.87 3.49 5.78
N PRO A 118 17.08 2.47 6.19
CA PRO A 118 17.56 1.40 7.07
C PRO A 118 18.65 0.57 6.39
N LYS A 119 19.72 0.25 7.14
CA LYS A 119 20.87 -0.50 6.62
C LYS A 119 20.55 -1.98 6.44
N LYS A 120 21.39 -2.65 5.63
CA LYS A 120 21.31 -4.09 5.46
C LYS A 120 21.80 -4.77 6.75
N ALA A 121 20.92 -5.54 7.40
CA ALA A 121 21.30 -6.39 8.52
C ALA A 121 22.20 -7.54 8.03
N LEU A 122 23.36 -7.73 8.68
CA LEU A 122 24.29 -8.83 8.40
C LEU A 122 23.94 -10.11 9.18
N LEU A 123 23.29 -9.94 10.34
CA LEU A 123 22.76 -11.00 11.21
C LEU A 123 21.39 -10.58 11.74
N GLY A 124 20.54 -11.54 12.11
CA GLY A 124 19.27 -11.26 12.79
C GLY A 124 18.19 -10.64 11.90
N ASN A 125 18.28 -10.71 10.57
CA ASN A 125 17.31 -10.05 9.67
C ASN A 125 15.85 -10.54 9.79
N PHE A 126 15.62 -11.57 10.60
CA PHE A 126 14.31 -12.17 10.91
C PHE A 126 13.84 -11.86 12.35
N THR A 127 14.61 -11.09 13.14
CA THR A 127 14.15 -10.69 14.48
C THR A 127 12.98 -9.72 14.37
N ALA A 128 12.04 -9.82 15.32
CA ALA A 128 10.87 -8.94 15.37
C ALA A 128 11.28 -7.46 15.41
N ASP A 129 12.35 -7.13 16.15
CA ASP A 129 12.86 -5.77 16.27
C ASP A 129 13.35 -5.19 14.93
N ILE A 130 14.15 -5.96 14.17
CA ILE A 130 14.64 -5.52 12.86
C ILE A 130 13.47 -5.37 11.86
N ILE A 131 12.50 -6.28 11.94
CA ILE A 131 11.31 -6.21 11.08
C ILE A 131 10.49 -4.95 11.42
N ALA A 132 10.25 -4.68 12.70
CA ALA A 132 9.51 -3.51 13.16
C ALA A 132 10.21 -2.19 12.83
N GLU A 133 11.52 -2.09 13.07
CA GLU A 133 12.33 -0.91 12.72
C GLU A 133 12.25 -0.62 11.22
N ARG A 134 12.39 -1.65 10.39
CA ARG A 134 12.27 -1.53 8.92
C ARG A 134 10.87 -1.14 8.49
N SER A 135 9.83 -1.71 9.09
CA SER A 135 8.44 -1.33 8.81
C SER A 135 8.23 0.17 9.01
N VAL A 136 8.69 0.73 10.13
CA VAL A 136 8.59 2.17 10.41
C VAL A 136 9.40 2.99 9.40
N ALA A 137 10.64 2.58 9.12
CA ALA A 137 11.50 3.31 8.19
C ALA A 137 10.97 3.29 6.74
N PHE A 138 10.38 2.17 6.29
CA PHE A 138 9.70 2.08 5.01
C PHE A 138 8.46 2.95 4.93
N GLN A 139 7.68 3.03 6.02
CA GLN A 139 6.54 3.93 6.09
C GLN A 139 6.97 5.39 5.93
N HIS A 140 8.03 5.81 6.64
CA HIS A 140 8.59 7.16 6.49
C HIS A 140 9.14 7.40 5.08
N PHE A 141 9.79 6.41 4.46
CA PHE A 141 10.31 6.54 3.11
C PHE A 141 9.21 6.72 2.07
N LEU A 142 8.15 5.91 2.13
CA LEU A 142 7.01 6.04 1.21
C LEU A 142 6.25 7.34 1.43
N ALA A 143 6.05 7.76 2.69
CA ALA A 143 5.43 9.04 3.02
C ALA A 143 6.24 10.22 2.45
N TYR A 144 7.56 10.21 2.62
CA TYR A 144 8.45 11.24 2.08
C TYR A 144 8.49 11.24 0.54
N ALA A 145 8.66 10.07 -0.08
CA ALA A 145 8.68 9.94 -1.53
C ALA A 145 7.37 10.43 -2.16
N TYR A 146 6.24 10.28 -1.46
CA TYR A 146 4.95 10.72 -1.95
C TYR A 146 4.66 12.20 -1.65
N SER A 147 5.24 12.79 -0.60
CA SER A 147 5.07 14.23 -0.31
C SER A 147 5.90 15.13 -1.22
N VAL A 148 6.98 14.62 -1.81
CA VAL A 148 7.82 15.36 -2.75
C VAL A 148 7.37 15.11 -4.19
N ARG A 149 6.98 16.18 -4.90
CA ARG A 149 6.38 16.08 -6.25
C ARG A 149 7.25 15.32 -7.25
N GLU A 150 8.55 15.60 -7.29
CA GLU A 150 9.51 15.00 -8.22
C GLU A 150 9.61 13.49 -8.00
N LEU A 151 9.64 13.06 -6.74
CA LEU A 151 9.66 11.64 -6.38
C LEU A 151 8.30 10.99 -6.66
N ARG A 152 7.20 11.66 -6.31
CA ARG A 152 5.83 11.20 -6.54
C ARG A 152 5.53 10.95 -8.01
N GLN A 153 6.05 11.79 -8.90
CA GLN A 153 5.85 11.72 -10.35
C GLN A 153 6.89 10.84 -11.07
N SER A 154 7.84 10.26 -10.33
CA SER A 154 8.89 9.42 -10.92
C SER A 154 8.34 8.09 -11.44
N ALA A 155 8.92 7.61 -12.54
CA ALA A 155 8.57 6.31 -13.10
C ALA A 155 8.96 5.16 -12.15
N GLU A 156 10.04 5.35 -11.39
CA GLU A 156 10.56 4.38 -10.43
C GLU A 156 9.59 4.15 -9.28
N LEU A 157 8.97 5.21 -8.76
CA LEU A 157 7.96 5.06 -7.71
C LEU A 157 6.68 4.42 -8.26
N ALA A 158 6.25 4.78 -9.47
CA ALA A 158 5.12 4.13 -10.14
C ALA A 158 5.39 2.62 -10.38
N GLU A 159 6.61 2.28 -10.80
CA GLU A 159 7.06 0.90 -10.98
C GLU A 159 7.02 0.12 -9.67
N PHE A 160 7.51 0.73 -8.59
CA PHE A 160 7.49 0.12 -7.28
C PHE A 160 6.07 -0.06 -6.72
N LEU A 161 5.15 0.87 -6.98
CA LEU A 161 3.81 0.87 -6.38
C LEU A 161 2.79 0.04 -7.16
N TYR A 162 2.86 -0.03 -8.50
CA TYR A 162 1.82 -0.71 -9.28
C TYR A 162 2.19 -1.20 -10.69
N ASN A 163 3.18 -0.63 -11.41
CA ASN A 163 3.38 -1.06 -12.82
C ASN A 163 3.89 -2.50 -12.93
N ARG A 164 4.67 -2.98 -11.95
CA ARG A 164 5.12 -4.37 -11.92
C ARG A 164 3.94 -5.33 -11.94
N GLU A 165 2.93 -5.08 -11.10
CA GLU A 165 1.71 -5.89 -11.03
C GLU A 165 0.87 -5.78 -12.31
N ILE A 166 0.83 -4.60 -12.96
CA ILE A 166 0.17 -4.46 -14.28
C ILE A 166 0.87 -5.31 -15.34
N GLN A 167 2.20 -5.31 -15.38
CA GLN A 167 2.97 -6.14 -16.32
C GLN A 167 2.74 -7.64 -16.08
N GLU A 168 2.67 -8.04 -14.81
CA GLU A 168 2.35 -9.41 -14.40
C GLU A 168 0.93 -9.81 -14.81
N ALA A 169 -0.06 -8.94 -14.58
CA ALA A 169 -1.43 -9.15 -15.05
C ALA A 169 -1.49 -9.33 -16.58
N HIS A 170 -0.76 -8.51 -17.35
CA HIS A 170 -0.67 -8.69 -18.80
C HIS A 170 -0.02 -10.02 -19.20
N ALA A 171 0.96 -10.51 -18.44
CA ALA A 171 1.55 -11.81 -18.69
C ALA A 171 0.52 -12.94 -18.44
N MET A 172 -0.26 -12.87 -17.35
CA MET A 172 -1.37 -13.78 -17.06
C MET A 172 -2.42 -13.77 -18.18
N MET A 173 -2.82 -12.60 -18.66
CA MET A 173 -3.77 -12.47 -19.79
C MET A 173 -3.27 -13.17 -21.05
N LYS A 174 -1.97 -13.04 -21.38
CA LYS A 174 -1.37 -13.72 -22.56
C LYS A 174 -1.41 -15.25 -22.44
N LEU A 175 -1.46 -15.76 -21.21
CA LEU A 175 -1.59 -17.18 -20.90
C LEU A 175 -3.06 -17.62 -20.74
N GLY A 176 -4.03 -16.72 -20.92
CA GLY A 176 -5.46 -16.98 -20.74
C GLY A 176 -5.92 -17.01 -19.28
N GLN A 177 -5.06 -16.61 -18.34
CA GLN A 177 -5.36 -16.56 -16.90
C GLN A 177 -6.09 -15.26 -16.54
N PHE A 178 -7.29 -15.09 -17.08
CA PHE A 178 -8.06 -13.85 -16.91
C PHE A 178 -8.61 -13.67 -15.49
N GLU A 179 -8.92 -14.76 -14.78
CA GLU A 179 -9.40 -14.71 -13.40
C GLU A 179 -8.30 -14.20 -12.45
N ASP A 180 -7.11 -14.82 -12.49
CA ASP A 180 -5.95 -14.38 -11.70
C ASP A 180 -5.54 -12.94 -12.04
N SER A 181 -5.55 -12.60 -13.34
CA SER A 181 -5.28 -11.24 -13.80
C SER A 181 -6.30 -10.23 -13.24
N ALA A 182 -7.58 -10.59 -13.15
CA ALA A 182 -8.61 -9.70 -12.63
C ALA A 182 -8.40 -9.42 -11.14
N VAL A 183 -8.07 -10.45 -10.34
CA VAL A 183 -7.77 -10.30 -8.91
C VAL A 183 -6.57 -9.35 -8.71
N LEU A 184 -5.51 -9.53 -9.49
CA LEU A 184 -4.32 -8.68 -9.40
C LEU A 184 -4.62 -7.23 -9.80
N LEU A 185 -5.34 -7.02 -10.90
CA LEU A 185 -5.72 -5.68 -11.39
C LEU A 185 -6.69 -4.96 -10.44
N GLU A 186 -7.59 -5.68 -9.77
CA GLU A 186 -8.47 -5.10 -8.76
C GLU A 186 -7.67 -4.53 -7.58
N ASN A 187 -6.69 -5.28 -7.08
CA ASN A 187 -5.78 -4.77 -6.05
C ASN A 187 -4.97 -3.55 -6.55
N VAL A 188 -4.46 -3.59 -7.79
CA VAL A 188 -3.79 -2.43 -8.41
C VAL A 188 -4.72 -1.22 -8.46
N TYR A 189 -5.98 -1.41 -8.83
CA TYR A 189 -6.98 -0.34 -8.82
C TYR A 189 -7.13 0.25 -7.40
N PHE A 190 -7.26 -0.59 -6.37
CA PHE A 190 -7.35 -0.12 -4.98
C PHE A 190 -6.11 0.63 -4.50
N ILE A 191 -4.92 0.32 -5.02
CA ILE A 191 -3.72 1.13 -4.77
C ILE A 191 -3.84 2.47 -5.49
N GLN A 192 -4.09 2.44 -6.81
CA GLN A 192 -4.07 3.61 -7.67
C GLN A 192 -5.12 4.66 -7.29
N GLU A 193 -6.35 4.26 -6.98
CA GLU A 193 -7.38 5.21 -6.53
C GLU A 193 -6.96 5.95 -5.25
N LYS A 194 -6.16 5.28 -4.40
CA LYS A 194 -5.67 5.82 -3.13
C LYS A 194 -4.35 6.54 -3.21
N ILE A 195 -3.63 6.50 -4.34
CA ILE A 195 -2.37 7.24 -4.51
C ILE A 195 -2.31 8.11 -5.77
N LEU A 196 -3.30 8.07 -6.65
CA LEU A 196 -3.32 8.90 -7.85
C LEU A 196 -4.47 9.90 -7.78
N ASP A 197 -4.35 10.97 -8.55
CA ASP A 197 -5.39 11.98 -8.66
C ASP A 197 -6.62 11.41 -9.38
N GLU A 198 -7.77 12.04 -9.16
CA GLU A 198 -9.01 11.62 -9.78
C GLU A 198 -8.93 11.61 -11.32
N GLY A 199 -9.35 10.49 -11.92
CA GLY A 199 -9.27 10.26 -13.35
C GLY A 199 -7.84 10.22 -13.90
N HIS A 200 -6.83 9.91 -13.09
CA HIS A 200 -5.48 9.66 -13.60
C HIS A 200 -5.49 8.56 -14.67
N PHE A 201 -4.64 8.69 -15.68
CA PHE A 201 -4.64 7.77 -16.83
C PHE A 201 -4.35 6.33 -16.42
N SER A 202 -3.40 6.08 -15.51
CA SER A 202 -3.11 4.73 -15.01
C SER A 202 -4.33 4.06 -14.36
N THR A 203 -5.11 4.79 -13.57
CA THR A 203 -6.35 4.26 -12.97
C THR A 203 -7.39 3.91 -14.04
N TYR A 204 -7.57 4.79 -15.03
CA TYR A 204 -8.46 4.53 -16.16
C TYR A 204 -8.03 3.30 -16.97
N TYR A 205 -6.73 3.18 -17.24
CA TYR A 205 -6.14 2.05 -17.94
C TYR A 205 -6.40 0.74 -17.19
N THR A 206 -6.07 0.69 -15.89
CA THR A 206 -6.28 -0.50 -15.05
C THR A 206 -7.75 -0.92 -15.05
N LEU A 207 -8.69 0.04 -14.90
CA LEU A 207 -10.11 -0.25 -14.95
C LEU A 207 -10.54 -0.84 -16.30
N CYS A 208 -10.07 -0.29 -17.43
CA CYS A 208 -10.39 -0.84 -18.76
C CYS A 208 -9.93 -2.29 -18.92
N VAL A 209 -8.71 -2.59 -18.46
CA VAL A 209 -8.15 -3.95 -18.55
C VAL A 209 -8.86 -4.91 -17.59
N LEU A 210 -9.18 -4.46 -16.37
CA LEU A 210 -9.92 -5.22 -15.38
C LEU A 210 -11.32 -5.61 -15.90
N VAL A 211 -12.05 -4.66 -16.50
CA VAL A 211 -13.37 -4.91 -17.11
C VAL A 211 -13.27 -5.95 -18.22
N ALA A 212 -12.23 -5.89 -19.05
CA ALA A 212 -12.00 -6.89 -20.10
C ALA A 212 -11.73 -8.28 -19.53
N CYS A 213 -10.93 -8.39 -18.46
CA CYS A 213 -10.65 -9.67 -17.79
C CYS A 213 -11.91 -10.25 -17.14
N LEU A 214 -12.68 -9.44 -16.41
CA LEU A 214 -13.93 -9.86 -15.78
C LEU A 214 -14.98 -10.31 -16.80
N ASN A 215 -15.08 -9.61 -17.93
CA ASN A 215 -15.95 -10.03 -19.02
C ASN A 215 -15.48 -11.36 -19.64
N ALA A 216 -14.16 -11.60 -19.75
CA ALA A 216 -13.63 -12.84 -20.32
C ALA A 216 -13.92 -14.08 -19.46
N VAL A 217 -14.21 -13.89 -18.16
CA VAL A 217 -14.60 -14.96 -17.22
C VAL A 217 -16.08 -14.92 -16.86
N ASP A 218 -16.90 -14.24 -17.66
CA ASP A 218 -18.35 -14.10 -17.48
C ASP A 218 -18.78 -13.52 -16.10
N ASN A 219 -17.90 -12.78 -15.42
CA ASN A 219 -18.25 -12.05 -14.20
C ASN A 219 -18.90 -10.70 -14.55
N VAL A 220 -20.10 -10.78 -15.14
CA VAL A 220 -20.82 -9.64 -15.72
C VAL A 220 -21.12 -8.55 -14.69
N ALA A 221 -21.46 -8.93 -13.44
CA ALA A 221 -21.84 -7.99 -12.39
C ALA A 221 -20.65 -7.08 -11.98
N GLU A 222 -19.49 -7.66 -11.68
CA GLU A 222 -18.30 -6.87 -11.35
C GLU A 222 -17.74 -6.14 -12.59
N ALA A 223 -17.78 -6.77 -13.77
CA ALA A 223 -17.38 -6.11 -15.01
C ALA A 223 -18.20 -4.83 -15.24
N GLN A 224 -19.52 -4.87 -15.01
CA GLN A 224 -20.37 -3.69 -15.14
C GLN A 224 -20.01 -2.62 -14.10
N LYS A 225 -19.84 -2.99 -12.83
CA LYS A 225 -19.46 -2.07 -11.75
C LYS A 225 -18.19 -1.29 -12.10
N TYR A 226 -17.13 -2.00 -12.50
CA TYR A 226 -15.87 -1.36 -12.88
C TYR A 226 -15.97 -0.58 -14.20
N ALA A 227 -16.84 -0.99 -15.12
CA ALA A 227 -17.11 -0.23 -16.34
C ALA A 227 -17.77 1.11 -16.02
N GLU A 228 -18.76 1.15 -15.14
CA GLU A 228 -19.40 2.40 -14.69
C GLU A 228 -18.38 3.36 -14.08
N MET A 229 -17.43 2.84 -13.30
CA MET A 229 -16.32 3.62 -12.72
C MET A 229 -15.35 4.14 -13.79
N ALA A 230 -14.99 3.31 -14.78
CA ALA A 230 -14.13 3.72 -15.90
C ALA A 230 -14.78 4.82 -16.76
N LEU A 231 -16.09 4.68 -17.00
CA LEU A 231 -16.88 5.60 -17.84
C LEU A 231 -16.97 7.00 -17.24
N ALA A 232 -16.92 7.14 -15.91
CA ALA A 232 -16.82 8.45 -15.25
C ALA A 232 -15.63 9.28 -15.75
N PHE A 233 -14.57 8.62 -16.25
CA PHE A 233 -13.36 9.27 -16.76
C PHE A 233 -13.19 9.16 -18.29
N ALA A 234 -14.11 8.51 -19.01
CA ALA A 234 -13.98 8.26 -20.45
C ALA A 234 -13.85 9.56 -21.26
N LYS A 235 -14.58 10.63 -20.90
CA LYS A 235 -14.46 11.94 -21.56
C LYS A 235 -13.06 12.55 -21.43
N LYS A 236 -12.42 12.40 -20.26
CA LYS A 236 -11.06 12.89 -20.02
C LYS A 236 -10.03 12.17 -20.92
N HIS A 237 -10.32 10.92 -21.26
CA HIS A 237 -9.45 10.04 -22.05
C HIS A 237 -10.05 9.71 -23.43
N GLU A 238 -10.87 10.59 -24.00
CA GLU A 238 -11.66 10.30 -25.22
C GLU A 238 -10.79 9.88 -26.42
N LYS A 239 -9.57 10.41 -26.51
CA LYS A 239 -8.60 10.11 -27.57
C LYS A 239 -7.82 8.82 -27.34
N ASN A 240 -8.00 8.17 -26.19
CA ASN A 240 -7.30 6.94 -25.86
C ASN A 240 -7.91 5.74 -26.61
N VAL A 241 -7.04 4.86 -27.10
CA VAL A 241 -7.43 3.67 -27.86
C VAL A 241 -8.34 2.70 -27.11
N LEU A 242 -8.37 2.75 -25.78
CA LEU A 242 -9.22 1.89 -24.94
C LEU A 242 -10.65 2.43 -24.79
N THR A 243 -10.89 3.71 -25.10
CA THR A 243 -12.18 4.36 -24.82
C THR A 243 -13.31 3.81 -25.69
N VAL A 244 -13.08 3.62 -26.98
CA VAL A 244 -14.10 3.02 -27.87
C VAL A 244 -14.40 1.57 -27.48
N PRO A 245 -13.42 0.68 -27.28
CA PRO A 245 -13.66 -0.67 -26.76
C PRO A 245 -14.43 -0.69 -25.43
N LEU A 246 -14.08 0.18 -24.48
CA LEU A 246 -14.78 0.30 -23.21
C LEU A 246 -16.26 0.64 -23.41
N LEU A 247 -16.57 1.65 -24.24
CA LEU A 247 -17.95 2.06 -24.52
C LEU A 247 -18.77 0.91 -25.15
N VAL A 248 -18.18 0.21 -26.14
CA VAL A 248 -18.84 -0.93 -26.79
C VAL A 248 -19.11 -2.06 -25.79
N LEU A 249 -18.14 -2.36 -24.93
CA LEU A 249 -18.27 -3.40 -23.93
C LEU A 249 -19.31 -3.02 -22.86
N ALA A 250 -19.31 -1.77 -22.37
CA ALA A 250 -20.27 -1.30 -21.39
C ALA A 250 -21.73 -1.41 -21.88
N VAL A 251 -22.00 -1.08 -23.15
CA VAL A 251 -23.33 -1.27 -23.76
C VAL A 251 -23.77 -2.73 -23.70
N ARG A 252 -22.87 -3.67 -24.00
CA ARG A 252 -23.16 -5.11 -23.93
C ARG A 252 -23.43 -5.57 -22.50
N LEU A 253 -22.62 -5.12 -21.54
CA LEU A 253 -22.77 -5.45 -20.13
C LEU A 253 -24.12 -4.94 -19.58
N TRP A 254 -24.55 -3.73 -19.95
CA TRP A 254 -25.85 -3.21 -19.54
C TRP A 254 -27.04 -4.02 -20.06
N TRP A 255 -26.96 -4.51 -21.31
CA TRP A 255 -27.97 -5.43 -21.84
C TRP A 255 -27.95 -6.77 -21.11
N ALA A 256 -26.77 -7.29 -20.78
CA ALA A 256 -26.63 -8.57 -20.09
C ALA A 256 -27.20 -8.56 -18.67
N VAL A 257 -27.07 -7.45 -17.93
CA VAL A 257 -27.59 -7.32 -16.55
C VAL A 257 -29.07 -6.94 -16.51
N GLY A 258 -29.72 -6.73 -17.66
CA GLY A 258 -31.13 -6.36 -17.71
C GLY A 258 -31.42 -5.00 -17.06
N LYS A 259 -30.42 -4.12 -16.95
CA LYS A 259 -30.66 -2.69 -16.66
C LYS A 259 -31.28 -2.08 -17.91
N ASP A 260 -32.58 -2.29 -18.04
CA ASP A 260 -33.38 -1.78 -19.14
C ASP A 260 -33.36 -0.24 -19.13
N LYS A 261 -32.99 0.30 -20.29
CA LYS A 261 -33.11 1.68 -20.78
C LYS A 261 -33.94 2.60 -19.86
N LYS A 262 -33.27 3.41 -19.04
CA LYS A 262 -33.87 4.63 -18.48
C LYS A 262 -32.95 5.83 -18.72
N TYR A 263 -33.27 6.48 -19.84
CA TYR A 263 -32.98 7.85 -20.28
C TYR A 263 -31.57 8.16 -20.78
#